data_AF-A0A7C2I2Z5-F1
#
_entry.id   AF-A0A7C2I2Z5-F1
#
_cell.length_a   1.000
_cell.length_b   1.000
_cell.length_c   1.000
_cell.angle_alpha   90.00
_cell.angle_beta   90.00
_cell.angle_gamma   90.00
#
_symmetry.space_group_name_H-M   'P 1'
#
loop_
_entity.id
_entity.type
_entity.pdbx_description
1 polymer ?
#
loop_
_entity_poly.entity_id
_entity_poly.type
_entity_poly.pdbx_seq_one_letter_code
_entity_poly.pdbx_strand_id
1 'polypeptide(L)'
;MIARAGQESGAALIGVLLVTILAALLVVSTLTVATGEIIIAGIQRDAVRALEQAHAGREEAVRRMEHGYPFVQGFSGSLSNTTKVSFVRLAVGSGSAYQEIQVRSTVGRATRRIAALVLQRSTAVLPDTVVAGSIVVEDGGQIACGDVYALTYIRLAGAPMTGCPGADPAVPVSIYAGWRIADDSGSCGSHDACVLMGRPSWFAGQRRSVPADTDLGAEIAAQTGRCLPGQGGLPDEMVSGTLADGSDYTGPAFGFDLDDPDGGGSVPPQAVHAHLPCGLPYKIVPQTFLDDEGRSLRRLVKTIVYEQWLETYWRFDDAALTTVKRAGAACASASGPCLSGGREPDLVRYPQYGAVPPFPEFGPLEENVDRRVRGGGRIGGGDFGCLRSEMQGDVNCSGVPANASRPIAVLLDDGAYILDGTLRGHGTLIVDGAVIASGEVAYWGAVVAREGITLEGQARFAGTVAAGGLLWVRGTSTVTAGRVPSVPVGRAAVTTRSWWER
;
A
#
# COMPACT_ATOMS: atom_id res chain seq x y z
N MET A 1 -103.74 -32.20 -34.10
CA MET A 1 -103.26 -31.67 -32.80
C MET A 1 -101.75 -31.91 -32.77
N ILE A 2 -100.97 -30.94 -33.25
CA ILE A 2 -99.50 -31.04 -33.35
C ILE A 2 -98.88 -30.22 -32.21
N ALA A 3 -97.77 -30.76 -31.70
CA ALA A 3 -96.71 -30.17 -30.88
C ALA A 3 -96.93 -30.02 -29.36
N ARG A 4 -96.21 -30.86 -28.61
CA ARG A 4 -95.47 -30.49 -27.39
C ARG A 4 -94.37 -31.52 -27.10
N ALA A 5 -93.24 -31.39 -27.79
CA ALA A 5 -91.98 -32.04 -27.45
C ALA A 5 -90.86 -31.23 -28.12
N GLY A 6 -90.27 -30.25 -27.42
CA GLY A 6 -89.23 -29.41 -28.02
C GLY A 6 -88.61 -28.32 -27.15
N GLN A 7 -89.00 -28.18 -25.87
CA GLN A 7 -88.52 -27.07 -25.02
C GLN A 7 -87.48 -27.45 -23.95
N GLU A 8 -87.21 -28.73 -23.69
CA GLU A 8 -86.25 -29.12 -22.63
C GLU A 8 -84.82 -29.39 -23.13
N SER A 9 -84.63 -29.63 -24.43
CA SER A 9 -83.31 -29.92 -25.01
C SER A 9 -82.39 -28.70 -25.14
N GLY A 10 -82.95 -27.48 -25.21
CA GLY A 10 -82.20 -26.24 -25.43
C GLY A 10 -81.51 -25.70 -24.17
N ALA A 11 -82.13 -25.83 -22.99
CA ALA A 11 -81.56 -25.34 -21.73
C ALA A 11 -80.39 -26.21 -21.25
N ALA A 12 -80.49 -27.53 -21.41
CA ALA A 12 -79.40 -28.46 -21.10
C ALA A 12 -78.20 -28.25 -22.03
N LEU A 13 -78.44 -27.99 -23.32
CA LEU A 13 -77.37 -27.74 -24.29
C LEU A 13 -76.62 -26.43 -24.00
N ILE A 14 -77.35 -25.36 -23.63
CA ILE A 14 -76.74 -24.09 -23.21
C ILE A 14 -75.90 -24.28 -21.94
N GLY A 15 -76.39 -25.05 -20.96
CA GLY A 15 -75.64 -25.35 -19.74
C GLY A 15 -74.32 -26.09 -20.02
N VAL A 16 -74.35 -27.12 -20.87
CA VAL A 16 -73.16 -27.87 -21.26
C VAL A 16 -72.18 -27.01 -22.07
N LEU A 17 -72.69 -26.17 -22.98
CA LEU A 17 -71.88 -25.26 -23.79
C LEU A 17 -71.22 -24.17 -22.94
N LEU A 18 -71.92 -23.66 -21.94
CA LEU A 18 -71.40 -22.66 -21.01
C LEU A 18 -70.32 -23.25 -20.10
N VAL A 19 -70.53 -24.48 -19.60
CA VAL A 19 -69.52 -25.21 -18.81
C VAL A 19 -68.28 -25.55 -19.63
N THR A 20 -68.43 -25.95 -20.90
CA THR A 20 -67.29 -26.24 -21.77
C THR A 20 -66.52 -24.99 -22.15
N ILE A 21 -67.19 -23.86 -22.41
CA ILE A 21 -66.52 -22.57 -22.64
C ILE A 21 -65.78 -22.11 -21.38
N LEU A 22 -66.41 -22.22 -20.20
CA LEU A 22 -65.75 -21.88 -18.93
C LEU A 22 -64.53 -22.77 -18.65
N ALA A 23 -64.65 -24.08 -18.87
CA ALA A 23 -63.53 -25.01 -18.73
C ALA A 23 -62.39 -24.69 -19.71
N ALA A 24 -62.71 -24.36 -20.96
CA ALA A 24 -61.72 -23.95 -21.95
C ALA A 24 -61.01 -22.65 -21.56
N LEU A 25 -61.76 -21.64 -21.11
CA LEU A 25 -61.18 -20.38 -20.59
C LEU A 25 -60.29 -20.62 -19.38
N LEU A 26 -60.69 -21.51 -18.47
CA LEU A 26 -59.92 -21.84 -17.28
C LEU A 26 -58.62 -22.57 -17.64
N VAL A 27 -58.67 -23.51 -18.60
CA VAL A 27 -57.48 -24.21 -19.13
C VAL A 27 -56.52 -23.25 -19.82
N VAL A 28 -57.03 -22.33 -20.65
CA VAL A 28 -56.18 -21.31 -21.31
C VAL A 28 -55.56 -20.36 -20.27
N SER A 29 -56.33 -19.96 -19.25
CA SER A 29 -55.83 -19.13 -18.15
C SER A 29 -54.75 -19.84 -17.33
N THR A 30 -54.89 -21.12 -17.03
CA THR A 30 -53.87 -21.86 -16.27
C THR A 30 -52.61 -22.11 -17.10
N LEU A 31 -52.74 -22.39 -18.40
CA LEU A 31 -51.60 -22.53 -19.31
C LEU A 31 -50.82 -21.22 -19.47
N THR A 32 -51.51 -20.08 -19.58
CA THR A 32 -50.86 -18.75 -19.72
C THR A 32 -50.16 -18.32 -18.43
N VAL A 33 -50.75 -18.57 -17.26
CA VAL A 33 -50.10 -18.31 -15.97
C VAL A 33 -48.90 -19.23 -15.78
N ALA A 34 -49.05 -20.53 -16.02
CA ALA A 34 -47.96 -21.51 -15.87
C ALA A 34 -46.76 -21.20 -16.80
N THR A 35 -47.02 -20.80 -18.05
CA THR A 35 -45.94 -20.40 -18.97
C THR A 35 -45.25 -19.11 -18.51
N GLY A 36 -46.01 -18.13 -17.99
CA GLY A 36 -45.44 -16.94 -17.38
C GLY A 36 -44.55 -17.26 -16.18
N GLU A 37 -45.01 -18.09 -15.26
CA GLU A 37 -44.24 -18.52 -14.08
C GLU A 37 -42.97 -19.30 -14.44
N ILE A 38 -43.03 -20.20 -15.42
CA ILE A 38 -41.86 -20.95 -15.89
C ILE A 38 -40.80 -20.00 -16.46
N ILE A 39 -41.21 -18.97 -17.21
CA ILE A 39 -40.28 -17.99 -17.77
C ILE A 39 -39.65 -17.14 -16.66
N ILE A 40 -40.46 -16.66 -15.70
CA ILE A 40 -39.97 -15.85 -14.59
C ILE A 40 -39.02 -16.65 -13.69
N ALA A 41 -39.40 -17.87 -13.32
CA ALA A 41 -38.55 -18.76 -12.53
C ALA A 41 -37.25 -19.14 -13.27
N GLY A 42 -37.33 -19.33 -14.60
CA GLY A 42 -36.17 -19.54 -15.47
C GLY A 42 -35.21 -18.35 -15.44
N ILE A 43 -35.73 -17.13 -15.58
CA ILE A 43 -34.93 -15.89 -15.53
C ILE A 43 -34.30 -15.71 -14.15
N GLN A 44 -35.04 -15.96 -13.06
CA GLN A 44 -34.50 -15.87 -11.70
C GLN A 44 -33.36 -16.87 -11.47
N ARG A 45 -33.54 -18.12 -11.91
CA ARG A 45 -32.50 -19.17 -11.82
C ARG A 45 -31.25 -18.78 -12.62
N ASP A 46 -31.43 -18.33 -13.86
CA ASP A 46 -30.34 -17.87 -14.72
C ASP A 46 -29.61 -16.66 -14.10
N ALA A 47 -30.37 -15.72 -13.53
CA ALA A 47 -29.82 -14.52 -12.89
C ALA A 47 -29.02 -14.83 -11.62
N VAL A 48 -29.48 -15.75 -10.77
CA VAL A 48 -28.74 -16.20 -9.59
C VAL A 48 -27.46 -16.92 -10.00
N ARG A 49 -27.53 -17.81 -11.01
CA ARG A 49 -26.35 -18.52 -11.51
C ARG A 49 -25.32 -17.57 -12.14
N ALA A 50 -25.77 -16.58 -12.91
CA ALA A 50 -24.89 -15.56 -13.46
C ALA A 50 -24.21 -14.74 -12.34
N LEU A 51 -24.93 -14.47 -11.24
CA LEU A 51 -24.37 -13.76 -10.09
C LEU A 51 -23.31 -14.60 -9.36
N GLU A 52 -23.61 -15.87 -9.06
CA GLU A 52 -22.66 -16.81 -8.44
C GLU A 52 -21.38 -16.97 -9.29
N GLN A 53 -21.53 -17.12 -10.62
CA GLN A 53 -20.38 -17.19 -11.53
C GLN A 53 -19.58 -15.88 -11.58
N ALA A 54 -20.25 -14.73 -11.48
CA ALA A 54 -19.57 -13.45 -11.40
C ALA A 54 -18.79 -13.33 -10.08
N HIS A 55 -19.37 -13.72 -8.94
CA HIS A 55 -18.68 -13.76 -7.66
C HIS A 55 -17.46 -14.68 -7.68
N ALA A 56 -17.58 -15.87 -8.27
CA ALA A 56 -16.44 -16.78 -8.42
C ALA A 56 -15.32 -16.16 -9.28
N GLY A 57 -15.66 -15.47 -10.36
CA GLY A 57 -14.68 -14.75 -11.19
C GLY A 57 -13.99 -13.61 -10.43
N ARG A 58 -14.70 -12.91 -9.54
CA ARG A 58 -14.13 -11.88 -8.65
C ARG A 58 -13.16 -12.51 -7.65
N GLU A 59 -13.56 -13.58 -6.98
CA GLU A 59 -12.69 -14.27 -6.02
C GLU A 59 -11.43 -14.80 -6.70
N GLU A 60 -11.55 -15.37 -7.91
CA GLU A 60 -10.39 -15.78 -8.69
C GLU A 60 -9.47 -14.60 -9.03
N ALA A 61 -10.02 -13.44 -9.38
CA ALA A 61 -9.26 -12.23 -9.68
C ALA A 61 -8.48 -11.75 -8.46
N VAL A 62 -9.14 -11.71 -7.30
CA VAL A 62 -8.52 -11.40 -6.01
C VAL A 62 -7.39 -12.39 -5.71
N ARG A 63 -7.65 -13.70 -5.80
CA ARG A 63 -6.63 -14.73 -5.57
C ARG A 63 -5.44 -14.61 -6.52
N ARG A 64 -5.69 -14.32 -7.81
CA ARG A 64 -4.62 -14.10 -8.79
C ARG A 64 -3.74 -12.91 -8.42
N MET A 65 -4.34 -11.81 -7.96
CA MET A 65 -3.61 -10.63 -7.49
C MET A 65 -2.83 -10.92 -6.21
N GLU A 66 -3.43 -11.59 -5.22
CA GLU A 66 -2.78 -12.02 -3.97
C GLU A 66 -1.52 -12.86 -4.24
N HIS A 67 -1.57 -13.77 -5.22
CA HIS A 67 -0.48 -14.69 -5.53
C HIS A 67 0.44 -14.20 -6.65
N GLY A 68 0.18 -12.99 -7.17
CA GLY A 68 1.01 -12.36 -8.19
C GLY A 68 1.01 -12.99 -9.57
N TYR A 69 -0.08 -13.68 -9.90
CA TYR A 69 -0.29 -14.17 -11.27
C TYR A 69 -0.58 -13.01 -12.23
N PRO A 70 -0.23 -13.13 -13.52
CA PRO A 70 -0.58 -12.13 -14.52
C PRO A 70 -2.10 -11.91 -14.59
N PHE A 71 -2.53 -10.65 -14.48
CA PHE A 71 -3.96 -10.27 -14.50
C PHE A 71 -4.26 -9.06 -15.38
N VAL A 72 -3.26 -8.23 -15.73
CA VAL A 72 -3.42 -6.92 -16.40
C VAL A 72 -4.18 -7.00 -17.74
N GLN A 73 -4.10 -8.13 -18.46
CA GLN A 73 -4.79 -8.32 -19.74
C GLN A 73 -6.26 -8.76 -19.60
N GLY A 74 -6.74 -8.96 -18.37
CA GLY A 74 -8.01 -9.64 -18.10
C GLY A 74 -7.91 -11.16 -18.34
N PHE A 75 -8.92 -11.89 -17.91
CA PHE A 75 -8.99 -13.34 -18.10
C PHE A 75 -10.44 -13.87 -18.14
N SER A 76 -10.60 -15.11 -18.59
CA SER A 76 -11.90 -15.82 -18.51
C SER A 76 -11.95 -16.62 -17.23
N GLY A 77 -13.09 -16.58 -16.53
CA GLY A 77 -13.26 -17.27 -15.26
C GLY A 77 -13.04 -18.78 -15.39
N SER A 78 -12.34 -19.37 -14.42
CA SER A 78 -11.99 -20.79 -14.36
C SER A 78 -13.21 -21.72 -14.36
N LEU A 79 -14.32 -21.30 -13.75
CA LEU A 79 -15.57 -22.07 -13.71
C LEU A 79 -16.43 -21.91 -14.97
N SER A 80 -16.21 -20.86 -15.76
CA SER A 80 -16.99 -20.61 -16.98
C SER A 80 -16.29 -19.63 -17.93
N ASN A 81 -16.16 -20.05 -19.20
CA ASN A 81 -15.63 -19.22 -20.28
C ASN A 81 -16.55 -18.02 -20.63
N THR A 82 -17.80 -18.03 -20.18
CA THR A 82 -18.74 -16.90 -20.34
C THR A 82 -18.55 -15.81 -19.27
N THR A 83 -17.78 -16.11 -18.21
CA THR A 83 -17.36 -15.12 -17.24
C THR A 83 -16.09 -14.44 -17.73
N LYS A 84 -16.14 -13.12 -17.90
CA LYS A 84 -15.00 -12.28 -18.28
C LYS A 84 -14.64 -11.36 -17.13
N VAL A 85 -13.37 -11.39 -16.76
CA VAL A 85 -12.77 -10.51 -15.76
C VAL A 85 -11.88 -9.52 -16.47
N SER A 86 -12.10 -8.23 -16.20
CA SER A 86 -11.31 -7.12 -16.71
C SER A 86 -10.92 -6.19 -15.56
N PHE A 87 -9.86 -5.41 -15.77
CA PHE A 87 -9.33 -4.52 -14.77
C PHE A 87 -9.30 -3.10 -15.30
N VAL A 88 -9.83 -2.16 -14.52
CA VAL A 88 -9.78 -0.73 -14.84
C VAL A 88 -8.95 -0.05 -13.76
N ARG A 89 -7.95 0.74 -14.17
CA ARG A 89 -7.18 1.56 -13.23
C ARG A 89 -7.99 2.83 -12.96
N LEU A 90 -8.38 3.04 -11.70
CA LEU A 90 -9.03 4.25 -11.23
C LEU A 90 -8.04 5.01 -10.35
N ALA A 91 -7.67 6.21 -10.78
CA ALA A 91 -6.88 7.12 -9.95
C ALA A 91 -7.81 7.83 -8.96
N VAL A 92 -7.55 7.71 -7.66
CA VAL A 92 -8.29 8.44 -6.63
C VAL A 92 -7.28 9.30 -5.88
N GLY A 93 -7.19 10.55 -6.33
CA GLY A 93 -6.26 11.55 -5.78
C GLY A 93 -4.79 11.29 -6.09
N SER A 94 -3.93 12.11 -5.50
CA SER A 94 -2.47 12.10 -5.68
C SER A 94 -1.77 10.92 -4.97
N GLY A 95 -2.45 10.25 -4.02
CA GLY A 95 -1.84 9.27 -3.11
C GLY A 95 -2.35 7.84 -3.22
N SER A 96 -3.31 7.53 -4.10
CA SER A 96 -3.81 6.16 -4.23
C SER A 96 -4.26 5.80 -5.64
N ALA A 97 -3.93 4.59 -6.07
CA ALA A 97 -4.51 3.99 -7.27
C ALA A 97 -5.32 2.77 -6.86
N TYR A 98 -6.60 2.76 -7.24
CA TYR A 98 -7.45 1.59 -7.13
C TYR A 98 -7.45 0.86 -8.48
N GLN A 99 -7.47 -0.46 -8.42
CA GLN A 99 -7.81 -1.31 -9.54
C GLN A 99 -9.26 -1.76 -9.33
N GLU A 100 -10.16 -1.33 -10.19
CA GLU A 100 -11.50 -1.89 -10.24
C GLU A 100 -11.46 -3.21 -11.01
N ILE A 101 -11.81 -4.31 -10.32
CA ILE A 101 -12.13 -5.59 -10.94
C ILE A 101 -13.55 -5.49 -11.47
N GLN A 102 -13.72 -5.58 -12.77
CA GLN A 102 -15.03 -5.69 -13.41
C GLN A 102 -15.21 -7.13 -13.87
N VAL A 103 -16.27 -7.78 -13.38
CA VAL A 103 -16.61 -9.14 -13.77
C VAL A 103 -17.97 -9.14 -14.45
N ARG A 104 -18.02 -9.68 -15.65
CA ARG A 104 -19.25 -9.90 -16.41
C ARG A 104 -19.46 -11.39 -16.60
N SER A 105 -20.60 -11.92 -16.16
CA SER A 105 -20.99 -13.31 -16.43
C SER A 105 -22.33 -13.37 -17.13
N THR A 106 -22.46 -14.33 -18.05
CA THR A 106 -23.69 -14.58 -18.81
C THR A 106 -24.06 -16.05 -18.66
N VAL A 107 -25.27 -16.31 -18.13
CA VAL A 107 -25.85 -17.65 -18.00
C VAL A 107 -27.25 -17.62 -18.58
N GLY A 108 -27.49 -18.44 -19.60
CA GLY A 108 -28.77 -18.48 -20.29
C GLY A 108 -29.16 -17.10 -20.83
N ARG A 109 -30.26 -16.54 -20.31
CA ARG A 109 -30.78 -15.23 -20.72
C ARG A 109 -30.33 -14.07 -19.82
N ALA A 110 -29.66 -14.35 -18.70
CA ALA A 110 -29.26 -13.34 -17.75
C ALA A 110 -27.78 -12.97 -17.89
N THR A 111 -27.49 -11.67 -17.85
CA THR A 111 -26.13 -11.15 -17.72
C THR A 111 -26.03 -10.40 -16.40
N ARG A 112 -25.03 -10.73 -15.57
CA ARG A 112 -24.71 -9.98 -14.34
C ARG A 112 -23.34 -9.33 -14.49
N ARG A 113 -23.22 -8.12 -13.95
CA ARG A 113 -21.97 -7.38 -13.85
C ARG A 113 -21.75 -7.03 -12.40
N ILE A 114 -20.58 -7.36 -11.87
CA ILE A 114 -20.17 -6.93 -10.54
C ILE A 114 -18.83 -6.21 -10.65
N ALA A 115 -18.65 -5.23 -9.77
CA ALA A 115 -17.41 -4.50 -9.62
C ALA A 115 -16.88 -4.69 -8.20
N ALA A 116 -15.55 -4.71 -8.06
CA ALA A 116 -14.88 -4.67 -6.76
C ALA A 116 -13.65 -3.76 -6.88
N LEU A 117 -13.43 -2.92 -5.87
CA LEU A 117 -12.25 -2.07 -5.81
C LEU A 117 -11.14 -2.80 -5.05
N VAL A 118 -9.95 -2.83 -5.63
CA VAL A 118 -8.73 -3.31 -4.97
C VAL A 118 -7.79 -2.12 -4.85
N LEU A 119 -7.30 -1.83 -3.64
CA LEU A 119 -6.29 -0.80 -3.46
C LEU A 119 -4.96 -1.33 -4.02
N GLN A 120 -4.51 -0.83 -5.16
CA GLN A 120 -3.31 -1.33 -5.83
C GLN A 120 -2.06 -0.54 -5.44
N ARG A 121 -2.22 0.73 -5.09
CA ARG A 121 -1.12 1.62 -4.73
C ARG A 121 -1.52 2.44 -3.49
N SER A 122 -0.77 2.26 -2.42
CA SER A 122 -0.76 3.16 -1.26
C SER A 122 0.53 3.97 -1.31
N THR A 123 0.44 5.29 -1.19
CA THR A 123 1.61 6.13 -0.92
C THR A 123 1.90 6.22 0.57
N ALA A 124 1.05 5.69 1.45
CA ALA A 124 1.25 5.81 2.90
C ALA A 124 2.42 4.96 3.42
N VAL A 125 2.78 3.87 2.75
CA VAL A 125 3.84 2.95 3.17
C VAL A 125 4.69 2.55 1.96
N LEU A 126 5.98 2.85 1.99
CA LEU A 126 6.93 2.36 0.98
C LEU A 126 7.22 0.87 1.24
N PRO A 127 7.07 -0.01 0.24
CA PRO A 127 7.38 -1.43 0.41
C PRO A 127 8.89 -1.62 0.60
N ASP A 128 9.25 -2.67 1.35
CA ASP A 128 10.65 -3.05 1.59
C ASP A 128 11.50 -1.90 2.16
N THR A 129 10.91 -1.13 3.08
CA THR A 129 11.60 -0.06 3.82
C THR A 129 11.54 -0.26 5.33
N VAL A 130 12.53 0.28 6.02
CA VAL A 130 12.48 0.49 7.48
C VAL A 130 12.31 1.98 7.70
N VAL A 131 11.23 2.39 8.35
CA VAL A 131 10.98 3.79 8.72
C VAL A 131 10.74 3.89 10.23
N ALA A 132 11.44 4.78 10.91
CA ALA A 132 11.19 5.02 12.33
C ALA A 132 11.38 6.48 12.74
N GLY A 133 10.85 6.87 13.90
CA GLY A 133 11.21 8.13 14.56
C GLY A 133 12.73 8.19 14.82
N SER A 134 13.27 7.16 15.45
CA SER A 134 14.71 6.95 15.68
C SER A 134 15.05 5.47 15.51
N ILE A 135 16.29 5.15 15.14
CA ILE A 135 16.74 3.76 15.00
C ILE A 135 17.98 3.53 15.86
N VAL A 136 17.94 2.48 16.68
CA VAL A 136 19.08 2.00 17.47
C VAL A 136 19.21 0.50 17.25
N VAL A 137 20.42 0.07 16.87
CA VAL A 137 20.79 -1.34 16.72
C VAL A 137 21.98 -1.60 17.64
N GLU A 138 21.86 -2.57 18.54
CA GLU A 138 22.85 -2.89 19.58
C GLU A 138 22.95 -4.41 19.82
N ASP A 139 23.92 -4.85 20.62
CA ASP A 139 24.01 -6.22 21.15
C ASP A 139 23.90 -7.35 20.13
N GLY A 140 24.48 -7.18 18.93
CA GLY A 140 24.44 -8.15 17.84
C GLY A 140 23.19 -8.11 16.97
N GLY A 141 22.26 -7.20 17.24
CA GLY A 141 21.08 -6.95 16.42
C GLY A 141 21.48 -6.45 15.05
N GLN A 142 20.64 -6.67 14.04
CA GLN A 142 20.97 -6.30 12.67
C GLN A 142 19.77 -5.77 11.91
N ILE A 143 19.98 -4.73 11.11
CA ILE A 143 19.16 -4.47 9.94
C ILE A 143 19.98 -4.99 8.77
N ALA A 144 19.52 -6.09 8.16
CA ALA A 144 20.30 -6.87 7.20
C ALA A 144 20.14 -6.38 5.75
N CYS A 145 19.01 -5.74 5.44
CA CYS A 145 18.66 -5.33 4.08
C CYS A 145 17.57 -4.24 4.07
N GLY A 146 17.51 -3.48 2.98
CA GLY A 146 16.46 -2.53 2.63
C GLY A 146 16.83 -1.07 2.87
N ASP A 147 16.07 -0.16 2.28
CA ASP A 147 16.26 1.26 2.55
C ASP A 147 15.83 1.59 3.98
N VAL A 148 16.65 2.37 4.67
CA VAL A 148 16.42 2.75 6.06
C VAL A 148 16.21 4.26 6.15
N TYR A 149 15.13 4.65 6.80
CA TYR A 149 14.73 6.03 7.00
C TYR A 149 14.49 6.28 8.49
N ALA A 150 15.13 7.31 9.05
CA ALA A 150 14.82 7.79 10.40
C ALA A 150 14.48 9.28 10.38
N LEU A 151 13.39 9.65 11.05
CA LEU A 151 12.99 11.06 11.19
C LEU A 151 14.03 11.89 11.96
N THR A 152 14.79 11.25 12.85
CA THR A 152 15.75 11.93 13.73
C THR A 152 17.19 11.43 13.52
N TYR A 153 17.57 10.31 14.14
CA TYR A 153 18.92 9.76 14.12
C TYR A 153 18.91 8.25 13.93
N ILE A 154 20.07 7.73 13.52
CA ILE A 154 20.34 6.29 13.40
C ILE A 154 21.64 5.97 14.14
N ARG A 155 21.63 4.92 14.95
CA ARG A 155 22.81 4.31 15.58
C ARG A 155 22.85 2.83 15.26
N LEU A 156 23.89 2.38 14.57
CA LEU A 156 24.06 0.99 14.13
C LEU A 156 25.19 0.28 14.90
N ALA A 157 25.00 -0.98 15.25
CA ALA A 157 26.09 -1.86 15.69
C ALA A 157 26.81 -2.44 14.45
N GLY A 158 27.75 -1.68 13.89
CA GLY A 158 28.64 -2.13 12.82
C GLY A 158 28.36 -1.63 11.39
N ALA A 159 29.22 -2.06 10.46
CA ALA A 159 29.29 -1.60 9.07
C ALA A 159 28.04 -1.97 8.24
N PRO A 160 27.69 -1.17 7.21
CA PRO A 160 26.42 -1.29 6.51
C PRO A 160 26.24 -2.57 5.70
N MET A 161 24.97 -2.89 5.48
CA MET A 161 24.39 -4.02 4.76
C MET A 161 25.06 -4.28 3.41
N THR A 162 25.60 -5.49 3.21
CA THR A 162 26.03 -5.95 1.89
C THR A 162 25.00 -6.91 1.29
N GLY A 163 24.29 -6.46 0.27
CA GLY A 163 23.50 -7.33 -0.62
C GLY A 163 22.22 -7.88 0.01
N CYS A 164 21.09 -7.30 -0.37
CA CYS A 164 19.78 -7.87 -0.11
C CYS A 164 19.59 -9.19 -0.89
N PRO A 165 19.25 -10.31 -0.23
CA PRO A 165 18.95 -11.55 -0.93
C PRO A 165 17.78 -11.35 -1.90
N GLY A 166 18.03 -11.51 -3.21
CA GLY A 166 17.00 -11.35 -4.25
C GLY A 166 16.71 -9.91 -4.68
N ALA A 167 17.40 -8.90 -4.14
CA ALA A 167 17.41 -7.57 -4.75
C ALA A 167 18.37 -7.54 -5.94
N ASP A 168 18.09 -6.67 -6.90
CA ASP A 168 19.04 -6.37 -7.97
C ASP A 168 20.33 -5.83 -7.33
N PRO A 169 21.49 -6.49 -7.53
CA PRO A 169 22.77 -6.02 -6.99
C PRO A 169 23.15 -4.61 -7.50
N ALA A 170 22.48 -4.10 -8.53
CA ALA A 170 22.64 -2.73 -9.00
C ALA A 170 21.92 -1.67 -8.14
N VAL A 171 21.03 -2.03 -7.21
CA VAL A 171 20.31 -1.08 -6.35
C VAL A 171 20.94 -1.06 -4.95
N PRO A 172 21.73 -0.03 -4.60
CA PRO A 172 22.39 0.06 -3.31
C PRO A 172 21.37 0.36 -2.20
N VAL A 173 21.59 -0.26 -1.03
CA VAL A 173 20.89 0.08 0.21
C VAL A 173 21.26 1.51 0.60
N SER A 174 20.25 2.37 0.74
CA SER A 174 20.43 3.76 1.15
C SER A 174 19.94 3.97 2.58
N ILE A 175 20.70 4.74 3.37
CA ILE A 175 20.37 5.07 4.76
C ILE A 175 20.20 6.58 4.87
N TYR A 176 19.00 7.01 5.26
CA TYR A 176 18.65 8.42 5.44
C TYR A 176 18.28 8.69 6.90
N ALA A 177 18.88 9.72 7.48
CA ALA A 177 18.52 10.18 8.83
C ALA A 177 18.27 11.67 8.85
N GLY A 178 17.38 12.10 9.74
CA GLY A 178 17.02 13.50 9.93
C GLY A 178 18.21 14.42 10.22
N TRP A 179 19.21 13.98 10.99
CA TRP A 179 20.38 14.82 11.28
C TRP A 179 21.70 14.10 11.59
N ARG A 180 21.68 12.83 12.04
CA ARG A 180 22.92 12.10 12.37
C ARG A 180 22.81 10.61 12.13
N ILE A 181 23.88 10.04 11.59
CA ILE A 181 24.08 8.59 11.48
C ILE A 181 25.38 8.23 12.20
N ALA A 182 25.34 7.22 13.06
CA ALA A 182 26.47 6.75 13.82
C ALA A 182 26.58 5.23 13.83
N ASP A 183 27.80 4.73 13.98
CA ASP A 183 28.07 3.36 14.38
C ASP A 183 29.30 3.29 15.29
N ASP A 184 29.76 2.06 15.57
CA ASP A 184 30.93 1.79 16.42
C ASP A 184 32.24 2.44 15.92
N SER A 185 32.32 2.80 14.63
CA SER A 185 33.52 3.42 14.03
C SER A 185 33.48 4.96 14.01
N GLY A 186 32.32 5.56 14.30
CA GLY A 186 32.14 7.00 14.35
C GLY A 186 30.79 7.48 13.84
N SER A 187 30.61 8.81 13.85
CA SER A 187 29.38 9.47 13.41
C SER A 187 29.64 10.46 12.29
N CYS A 188 28.70 10.58 11.35
CA CYS A 188 28.67 11.66 10.37
C CYS A 188 27.36 12.47 10.50
N GLY A 189 27.48 13.80 10.36
CA GLY A 189 26.38 14.75 10.40
C GLY A 189 25.99 15.30 9.03
N SER A 190 26.82 15.12 8.00
CA SER A 190 26.56 15.56 6.63
C SER A 190 26.90 14.44 5.63
N HIS A 191 26.33 14.50 4.42
CA HIS A 191 26.66 13.54 3.36
C HIS A 191 28.17 13.54 3.05
N ASP A 192 28.79 14.71 2.90
CA ASP A 192 30.23 14.83 2.62
C ASP A 192 31.07 14.17 3.71
N ALA A 193 30.69 14.34 4.98
CA ALA A 193 31.34 13.66 6.09
C ALA A 193 31.19 12.13 6.00
N CYS A 194 30.01 11.63 5.63
CA CYS A 194 29.80 10.19 5.45
C CYS A 194 30.62 9.64 4.25
N VAL A 195 30.70 10.38 3.14
CA VAL A 195 31.54 10.02 1.98
C VAL A 195 33.02 9.95 2.37
N LEU A 196 33.52 10.92 3.15
CA LEU A 196 34.89 10.92 3.66
C LEU A 196 35.18 9.72 4.59
N MET A 197 34.15 9.21 5.28
CA MET A 197 34.23 7.99 6.08
C MET A 197 34.08 6.69 5.26
N GLY A 198 34.02 6.78 3.93
CA GLY A 198 33.85 5.62 3.04
C GLY A 198 32.41 5.08 3.01
N ARG A 199 31.42 5.92 3.35
CA ARG A 199 30.00 5.56 3.47
C ARG A 199 29.13 6.41 2.56
N PRO A 200 29.27 6.26 1.23
CA PRO A 200 28.55 7.10 0.28
C PRO A 200 27.04 6.86 0.24
N SER A 201 26.55 5.76 0.83
CA SER A 201 25.13 5.45 0.92
C SER A 201 24.44 5.98 2.18
N TRP A 202 25.17 6.75 3.01
CA TRP A 202 24.66 7.36 4.24
C TRP A 202 24.39 8.84 4.00
N PHE A 203 23.16 9.25 4.31
CA PHE A 203 22.65 10.60 4.04
C PHE A 203 22.06 11.19 5.31
N ALA A 204 22.89 11.90 6.06
CA ALA A 204 22.45 12.72 7.18
C ALA A 204 21.92 14.06 6.67
N GLY A 205 20.73 14.46 7.12
CA GLY A 205 20.32 15.86 7.24
C GLY A 205 20.21 16.72 5.98
N GLN A 206 19.89 16.15 4.80
CA GLN A 206 19.75 16.97 3.59
C GLN A 206 18.30 17.34 3.26
N ARG A 207 17.35 16.42 3.41
CA ARG A 207 15.95 16.62 3.01
C ARG A 207 14.99 15.77 3.81
N ARG A 208 13.80 16.30 4.03
CA ARG A 208 12.63 15.56 4.52
C ARG A 208 11.42 15.90 3.69
N SER A 209 10.41 15.06 3.76
CA SER A 209 9.18 15.28 3.02
C SER A 209 7.97 15.30 3.95
N VAL A 210 6.94 16.01 3.51
CA VAL A 210 5.68 16.18 4.23
C VAL A 210 4.52 15.86 3.28
N PRO A 211 3.43 15.22 3.75
CA PRO A 211 2.27 14.97 2.91
C PRO A 211 1.62 16.28 2.45
N ALA A 212 1.15 16.31 1.20
CA ALA A 212 0.57 17.49 0.56
C ALA A 212 -0.71 18.02 1.24
N ASP A 213 -1.41 17.18 1.99
CA ASP A 213 -2.67 17.50 2.68
C ASP A 213 -2.47 18.13 4.06
N THR A 214 -1.25 18.14 4.59
CA THR A 214 -0.89 18.93 5.78
C THR A 214 -0.82 20.42 5.46
N ASP A 215 -0.97 21.28 6.48
CA ASP A 215 -0.84 22.74 6.31
C ASP A 215 0.50 23.14 5.65
N LEU A 216 1.60 22.54 6.11
CA LEU A 216 2.93 22.79 5.54
C LEU A 216 3.07 22.25 4.11
N GLY A 217 2.53 21.06 3.84
CA GLY A 217 2.53 20.47 2.50
C GLY A 217 1.74 21.31 1.50
N ALA A 218 0.54 21.76 1.89
CA ALA A 218 -0.30 22.63 1.08
C ALA A 218 0.37 23.99 0.82
N GLU A 219 1.04 24.56 1.83
CA GLU A 219 1.81 25.80 1.71
C GLU A 219 2.95 25.67 0.68
N ILE A 220 3.70 24.57 0.71
CA ILE A 220 4.80 24.29 -0.24
C ILE A 220 4.23 24.00 -1.64
N ALA A 221 3.20 23.17 -1.74
CA ALA A 221 2.57 22.78 -3.00
C ALA A 221 1.98 23.99 -3.74
N ALA A 222 1.49 25.01 -3.03
CA ALA A 222 1.00 26.25 -3.63
C ALA A 222 2.10 27.04 -4.39
N GLN A 223 3.37 26.72 -4.18
CA GLN A 223 4.49 27.38 -4.86
C GLN A 223 4.84 26.76 -6.22
N THR A 224 4.38 25.54 -6.51
CA THR A 224 4.74 24.78 -7.73
C THR A 224 4.63 25.60 -9.02
N GLY A 225 3.60 26.44 -9.17
CA GLY A 225 3.36 27.23 -10.39
C GLY A 225 4.05 28.61 -10.44
N ARG A 226 4.70 29.06 -9.36
CA ARG A 226 5.10 30.47 -9.20
C ARG A 226 6.37 30.89 -9.93
N CYS A 227 7.13 29.95 -10.46
CA CYS A 227 8.36 30.22 -11.17
C CYS A 227 8.18 30.55 -12.67
N LEU A 228 6.94 30.48 -13.17
CA LEU A 228 6.63 30.81 -14.56
C LEU A 228 6.54 32.34 -14.77
N PRO A 229 6.93 32.85 -15.95
CA PRO A 229 6.85 34.28 -16.25
C PRO A 229 5.47 34.86 -15.98
N GLY A 230 5.39 35.94 -15.18
CA GLY A 230 4.14 36.63 -14.84
C GLY A 230 3.37 36.03 -13.66
N GLN A 231 3.83 34.93 -13.07
CA GLN A 231 3.39 34.44 -11.77
C GLN A 231 4.26 35.12 -10.71
N GLY A 232 3.67 35.75 -9.69
CA GLY A 232 4.42 36.54 -8.70
C GLY A 232 5.55 35.75 -8.01
N GLY A 233 6.49 36.47 -7.38
CA GLY A 233 7.63 35.85 -6.70
C GLY A 233 7.26 34.86 -5.60
N LEU A 234 8.24 34.07 -5.18
CA LEU A 234 8.15 33.26 -3.97
C LEU A 234 7.88 34.17 -2.75
N PRO A 235 7.24 33.65 -1.69
CA PRO A 235 7.04 34.40 -0.45
C PRO A 235 8.37 34.95 0.08
N ASP A 236 8.37 36.23 0.45
CA ASP A 236 9.52 36.91 1.05
C ASP A 236 9.59 36.60 2.55
N GLU A 237 9.86 35.34 2.87
CA GLU A 237 10.09 34.84 4.23
C GLU A 237 11.58 34.52 4.37
N MET A 238 12.21 34.99 5.45
CA MET A 238 13.62 34.73 5.76
C MET A 238 13.73 33.85 7.00
N VAL A 239 14.69 32.92 7.00
CA VAL A 239 14.98 32.04 8.14
C VAL A 239 16.47 32.04 8.44
N SER A 240 16.80 31.93 9.74
CA SER A 240 18.16 31.84 10.22
C SER A 240 18.28 30.76 11.29
N GLY A 241 19.41 30.04 11.31
CA GLY A 241 19.70 28.98 12.26
C GLY A 241 20.66 27.94 11.69
N THR A 242 20.87 26.87 12.44
CA THR A 242 21.78 25.78 12.05
C THR A 242 21.03 24.74 11.24
N LEU A 243 21.51 24.43 10.04
CA LEU A 243 21.01 23.33 9.20
C LEU A 243 21.27 21.97 9.86
N ALA A 244 20.55 20.93 9.43
CA ALA A 244 20.73 19.59 9.97
C ALA A 244 22.15 19.03 9.77
N ASP A 245 22.90 19.52 8.78
CA ASP A 245 24.31 19.18 8.57
C ASP A 245 25.29 19.90 9.51
N GLY A 246 24.79 20.80 10.35
CA GLY A 246 25.56 21.58 11.32
C GLY A 246 26.05 22.94 10.81
N SER A 247 25.82 23.28 9.54
CA SER A 247 26.20 24.58 8.99
C SER A 247 25.22 25.70 9.38
N ASP A 248 25.71 26.94 9.49
CA ASP A 248 24.85 28.10 9.74
C ASP A 248 24.22 28.58 8.43
N TYR A 249 22.92 28.86 8.48
CA TYR A 249 22.13 29.33 7.35
C TYR A 249 21.42 30.63 7.71
N THR A 250 21.41 31.58 6.77
CA THR A 250 20.55 32.76 6.79
C THR A 250 20.15 33.07 5.35
N GLY A 251 18.86 32.98 5.05
CA GLY A 251 18.39 33.08 3.67
C GLY A 251 16.88 32.91 3.53
N PRO A 252 16.38 32.86 2.29
CA PRO A 252 14.96 32.71 2.02
C PRO A 252 14.45 31.34 2.49
N ALA A 253 13.29 31.31 3.12
CA ALA A 253 12.65 30.08 3.57
C ALA A 253 12.13 29.25 2.38
N PHE A 254 11.75 29.88 1.27
CA PHE A 254 11.22 29.19 0.09
C PHE A 254 12.22 29.14 -1.05
N GLY A 255 12.16 28.06 -1.83
CA GLY A 255 12.92 27.92 -3.07
C GLY A 255 12.44 26.76 -3.94
N PHE A 256 13.15 26.56 -5.04
CA PHE A 256 12.97 25.41 -5.91
C PHE A 256 14.24 24.58 -5.99
N ASP A 257 14.07 23.27 -5.91
CA ASP A 257 15.13 22.29 -6.00
C ASP A 257 15.28 21.80 -7.44
N LEU A 258 16.34 22.25 -8.11
CA LEU A 258 16.60 21.86 -9.50
C LEU A 258 17.31 20.50 -9.61
N ASP A 259 17.84 19.94 -8.52
CA ASP A 259 18.48 18.61 -8.50
C ASP A 259 19.40 18.36 -9.69
N ASP A 260 20.43 19.19 -9.78
CA ASP A 260 21.50 19.10 -10.78
C ASP A 260 22.75 18.43 -10.16
N PRO A 261 23.13 17.21 -10.58
CA PRO A 261 24.10 16.40 -9.85
C PRO A 261 25.53 16.90 -9.96
N ASP A 262 25.81 17.68 -11.02
CA ASP A 262 27.14 18.20 -11.28
C ASP A 262 27.22 19.73 -11.18
N GLY A 263 26.07 20.42 -11.07
CA GLY A 263 25.98 21.89 -11.06
C GLY A 263 26.63 22.53 -12.28
N GLY A 264 26.97 21.73 -13.29
CA GLY A 264 27.85 22.03 -14.41
C GLY A 264 27.11 22.07 -15.74
N GLY A 265 25.80 21.83 -15.72
CA GLY A 265 24.91 22.03 -16.87
C GLY A 265 25.00 20.97 -17.97
N SER A 266 25.74 19.88 -17.75
CA SER A 266 25.84 18.78 -18.73
C SER A 266 24.71 17.76 -18.56
N VAL A 267 24.21 17.59 -17.33
CA VAL A 267 23.07 16.74 -17.00
C VAL A 267 21.84 17.62 -16.79
N PRO A 268 20.69 17.32 -17.43
CA PRO A 268 19.46 18.03 -17.14
C PRO A 268 19.08 17.91 -15.65
N PRO A 269 18.65 19.02 -15.02
CA PRO A 269 18.00 19.03 -13.71
C PRO A 269 17.02 17.85 -13.54
N GLN A 270 17.24 17.01 -12.52
CA GLN A 270 16.51 15.76 -12.33
C GLN A 270 15.07 15.96 -11.82
N ALA A 271 14.79 17.11 -11.20
CA ALA A 271 13.46 17.48 -10.73
C ALA A 271 12.66 18.32 -11.74
N VAL A 272 13.27 18.72 -12.86
CA VAL A 272 12.61 19.60 -13.85
C VAL A 272 11.95 18.80 -14.95
N HIS A 273 10.62 18.81 -14.97
CA HIS A 273 9.81 18.18 -16.01
C HIS A 273 8.52 18.96 -16.28
N ALA A 274 7.69 18.50 -17.21
CA ALA A 274 6.51 19.25 -17.68
C ALA A 274 5.51 19.63 -16.56
N HIS A 275 5.41 18.86 -15.47
CA HIS A 275 4.53 19.16 -14.33
C HIS A 275 5.22 19.96 -13.22
N LEU A 276 6.55 19.95 -13.17
CA LEU A 276 7.39 20.71 -12.24
C LEU A 276 8.45 21.48 -13.04
N PRO A 277 8.07 22.54 -13.77
CA PRO A 277 8.95 23.21 -14.73
C PRO A 277 10.16 23.89 -14.10
N CYS A 278 10.19 23.99 -12.77
CA CYS A 278 11.25 24.65 -12.02
C CYS A 278 11.81 23.77 -10.91
N GLY A 279 11.50 22.47 -10.90
CA GLY A 279 11.93 21.56 -9.87
C GLY A 279 10.97 21.45 -8.70
N LEU A 280 11.41 20.75 -7.65
CA LEU A 280 10.59 20.51 -6.45
C LEU A 280 10.54 21.79 -5.59
N PRO A 281 9.37 22.38 -5.33
CA PRO A 281 9.26 23.46 -4.37
C PRO A 281 9.64 22.94 -2.97
N TYR A 282 10.28 23.79 -2.18
CA TYR A 282 10.64 23.47 -0.81
C TYR A 282 10.41 24.66 0.13
N LYS A 283 10.28 24.33 1.42
CA LYS A 283 10.40 25.27 2.53
C LYS A 283 11.47 24.80 3.51
N ILE A 284 12.36 25.70 3.93
CA ILE A 284 13.28 25.48 5.03
C ILE A 284 12.52 25.74 6.32
N VAL A 285 12.36 24.69 7.12
CA VAL A 285 11.58 24.74 8.36
C VAL A 285 12.43 24.36 9.56
N PRO A 286 12.27 25.05 10.70
CA PRO A 286 12.85 24.61 11.96
C PRO A 286 12.14 23.35 12.45
N GLN A 287 12.89 22.34 12.85
CA GLN A 287 12.39 21.18 13.58
C GLN A 287 13.25 20.94 14.82
N THR A 288 12.61 20.42 15.85
CA THR A 288 13.28 19.94 17.05
C THR A 288 13.49 18.44 16.92
N PHE A 289 14.73 18.00 17.07
CA PHE A 289 15.13 16.60 17.11
C PHE A 289 15.53 16.22 18.53
N LEU A 290 15.32 14.97 18.91
CA LEU A 290 15.96 14.40 20.09
C LEU A 290 17.31 13.80 19.68
N ASP A 291 18.33 14.02 20.50
CA ASP A 291 19.60 13.30 20.40
C ASP A 291 19.56 11.96 21.15
N ASP A 292 20.68 11.26 21.11
CA ASP A 292 20.90 9.97 21.78
C ASP A 292 20.80 10.04 23.30
N GLU A 293 21.00 11.23 23.89
CA GLU A 293 20.79 11.46 25.32
C GLU A 293 19.39 12.04 25.63
N GLY A 294 18.49 12.12 24.64
CA GLY A 294 17.15 12.65 24.79
C GLY A 294 17.08 14.18 24.91
N ARG A 295 18.17 14.89 24.57
CA ARG A 295 18.20 16.36 24.56
C ARG A 295 17.60 16.87 23.26
N SER A 296 16.91 18.00 23.36
CA SER A 296 16.30 18.67 22.22
C SER A 296 17.31 19.52 21.46
N LEU A 297 17.49 19.24 20.17
CA LEU A 297 18.30 20.01 19.23
C LEU A 297 17.39 20.63 18.17
N ARG A 298 17.43 21.95 18.01
CA ARG A 298 16.70 22.64 16.93
C ARG A 298 17.59 22.75 15.70
N ARG A 299 17.05 22.36 14.54
CA ARG A 299 17.74 22.38 13.24
C ARG A 299 16.82 22.83 12.13
N LEU A 300 17.37 23.51 11.14
CA LEU A 300 16.70 23.84 9.88
C LEU A 300 16.85 22.66 8.91
N VAL A 301 15.76 22.28 8.24
CA VAL A 301 15.82 21.25 7.20
C VAL A 301 14.96 21.64 6.02
N LYS A 302 15.49 21.35 4.84
CA LYS A 302 14.78 21.48 3.58
C LYS A 302 13.64 20.48 3.53
N THR A 303 12.41 20.98 3.44
CA THR A 303 11.20 20.17 3.41
C THR A 303 10.51 20.31 2.07
N ILE A 304 10.22 19.17 1.43
CA ILE A 304 9.55 19.06 0.13
C ILE A 304 8.21 18.33 0.27
N VAL A 305 7.36 18.41 -0.75
CA VAL A 305 6.11 17.65 -0.79
C VAL A 305 6.39 16.19 -1.12
N TYR A 306 5.91 15.27 -0.28
CA TYR A 306 6.18 13.84 -0.41
C TYR A 306 5.67 13.26 -1.73
N GLU A 307 4.45 13.59 -2.13
CA GLU A 307 3.83 13.07 -3.35
C GLU A 307 4.60 13.51 -4.60
N GLN A 308 5.05 14.77 -4.63
CA GLN A 308 5.85 15.33 -5.73
C GLN A 308 7.21 14.65 -5.81
N TRP A 309 7.88 14.45 -4.67
CA TRP A 309 9.14 13.72 -4.59
C TRP A 309 9.00 12.24 -5.01
N LEU A 310 7.97 11.57 -4.49
CA LEU A 310 7.68 10.17 -4.77
C LEU A 310 7.39 9.97 -6.25
N GLU A 311 6.59 10.82 -6.87
CA GLU A 311 6.30 10.78 -8.30
C GLU A 311 7.57 11.00 -9.15
N THR A 312 8.42 11.94 -8.72
CA THR A 312 9.66 12.32 -9.42
C THR A 312 10.68 11.19 -9.40
N TYR A 313 10.92 10.56 -8.25
CA TYR A 313 12.04 9.64 -8.07
C TYR A 313 11.66 8.16 -7.95
N TRP A 314 10.37 7.86 -7.88
CA TRP A 314 9.86 6.50 -7.80
C TRP A 314 8.84 6.23 -8.89
N ARG A 315 8.74 4.95 -9.27
CA ARG A 315 7.71 4.46 -10.17
C ARG A 315 7.06 3.21 -9.60
N PHE A 316 5.82 2.96 -10.00
CA PHE A 316 5.19 1.69 -9.71
C PHE A 316 5.61 0.66 -10.77
N ASP A 317 6.16 -0.46 -10.34
CA ASP A 317 6.46 -1.60 -11.19
C ASP A 317 5.24 -2.50 -11.30
N ASP A 318 4.56 -2.46 -12.45
CA ASP A 318 3.33 -3.21 -12.69
C ASP A 318 3.53 -4.74 -12.66
N ALA A 319 4.71 -5.24 -12.99
CA ALA A 319 5.00 -6.67 -12.97
C ALA A 319 5.27 -7.17 -11.55
N ALA A 320 5.99 -6.38 -10.75
CA ALA A 320 6.28 -6.69 -9.37
C ALA A 320 5.16 -6.25 -8.39
N LEU A 321 4.22 -5.41 -8.84
CA LEU A 321 3.19 -4.73 -8.04
C LEU A 321 3.77 -3.99 -6.83
N THR A 322 4.90 -3.30 -7.04
CA THR A 322 5.63 -2.62 -5.97
C THR A 322 6.21 -1.31 -6.47
N THR A 323 6.39 -0.36 -5.56
CA THR A 323 7.03 0.92 -5.87
C THR A 323 8.55 0.71 -5.87
N VAL A 324 9.24 1.12 -6.93
CA VAL A 324 10.69 1.00 -7.11
C VAL A 324 11.32 2.35 -7.43
N LYS A 325 12.58 2.55 -7.03
CA LYS A 325 13.34 3.76 -7.39
C LYS A 325 13.53 3.84 -8.91
N ARG A 326 13.49 5.06 -9.44
CA ARG A 326 13.90 5.32 -10.82
C ARG A 326 15.42 5.29 -10.92
N ALA A 327 15.90 4.77 -12.04
CA ALA A 327 17.31 4.45 -12.26
C ALA A 327 17.82 4.98 -13.61
N GLY A 328 17.29 6.11 -14.08
CA GLY A 328 17.78 6.73 -15.33
C GLY A 328 17.41 5.99 -16.61
N ALA A 329 16.44 5.06 -16.56
CA ALA A 329 16.03 4.24 -17.71
C ALA A 329 15.38 5.08 -18.81
N ALA A 330 15.22 4.49 -20.01
CA ALA A 330 14.47 5.11 -21.10
C ALA A 330 13.02 5.34 -20.63
N CYS A 331 12.55 6.57 -20.75
CA CYS A 331 11.23 6.93 -20.26
C CYS A 331 10.16 6.42 -21.23
N ALA A 332 9.27 5.56 -20.75
CA ALA A 332 8.09 5.14 -21.51
C ALA A 332 6.95 6.12 -21.21
N SER A 333 6.10 6.44 -22.19
CA SER A 333 5.00 7.41 -22.03
C SER A 333 3.97 7.05 -20.93
N ALA A 334 4.04 5.84 -20.37
CA ALA A 334 3.21 5.37 -19.27
C ALA A 334 3.95 5.26 -17.90
N SER A 335 5.27 5.53 -17.82
CA SER A 335 6.08 5.27 -16.62
C SER A 335 6.27 6.45 -15.65
N GLY A 336 5.66 7.60 -15.93
CA GLY A 336 5.68 8.80 -15.06
C GLY A 336 6.48 9.97 -15.65
N PRO A 337 6.99 10.92 -14.84
CA PRO A 337 7.69 12.10 -15.35
C PRO A 337 8.97 11.75 -16.10
N CYS A 338 9.10 12.31 -17.31
CA CYS A 338 10.28 12.17 -18.16
C CYS A 338 11.06 13.50 -18.21
N LEU A 339 12.39 13.40 -18.18
CA LEU A 339 13.28 14.52 -18.49
C LEU A 339 13.29 14.82 -19.99
N SER A 340 13.74 16.00 -20.38
CA SER A 340 13.81 16.46 -21.78
C SER A 340 14.62 15.54 -22.71
N GLY A 341 15.55 14.75 -22.16
CA GLY A 341 16.33 13.74 -22.88
C GLY A 341 15.67 12.37 -23.05
N GLY A 342 14.37 12.22 -22.71
CA GLY A 342 13.66 10.95 -22.81
C GLY A 342 14.14 9.89 -21.80
N ARG A 343 14.72 10.33 -20.69
CA ARG A 343 15.15 9.48 -19.57
C ARG A 343 14.35 9.80 -18.32
N GLU A 344 14.21 8.78 -17.49
CA GLU A 344 13.70 8.94 -16.12
C GLU A 344 14.75 9.67 -15.26
N PRO A 345 14.34 10.35 -14.18
CA PRO A 345 15.26 10.74 -13.11
C PRO A 345 16.00 9.52 -12.53
N ASP A 346 17.20 9.73 -11.97
CA ASP A 346 18.06 8.65 -11.48
C ASP A 346 18.41 8.80 -9.99
N LEU A 347 17.55 8.27 -9.12
CA LEU A 347 17.79 8.26 -7.67
C LEU A 347 18.82 7.19 -7.27
N VAL A 348 18.99 6.15 -8.09
CA VAL A 348 19.96 5.08 -7.82
C VAL A 348 21.39 5.59 -7.98
N ARG A 349 21.66 6.35 -9.05
CA ARG A 349 22.97 6.96 -9.29
C ARG A 349 23.21 8.20 -8.44
N TYR A 350 22.15 8.95 -8.13
CA TYR A 350 22.23 10.20 -7.37
C TYR A 350 21.38 10.13 -6.09
N PRO A 351 21.78 9.30 -5.12
CA PRO A 351 21.05 9.09 -3.87
C PRO A 351 20.97 10.34 -2.97
N GLN A 352 21.80 11.36 -3.21
CA GLN A 352 21.70 12.65 -2.51
C GLN A 352 20.35 13.37 -2.71
N TYR A 353 19.56 12.97 -3.70
CA TYR A 353 18.20 13.50 -3.91
C TYR A 353 17.12 12.83 -3.06
N GLY A 354 17.49 11.78 -2.33
CA GLY A 354 16.58 11.13 -1.40
C GLY A 354 16.08 12.10 -0.32
N ALA A 355 14.87 11.84 0.16
CA ALA A 355 14.29 12.55 1.29
C ALA A 355 13.73 11.52 2.27
N VAL A 356 13.75 11.88 3.55
CA VAL A 356 13.06 11.06 4.56
C VAL A 356 11.55 11.15 4.31
N PRO A 357 10.85 10.02 4.04
CA PRO A 357 9.41 9.99 3.86
C PRO A 357 8.69 10.36 5.16
N PRO A 358 7.47 10.90 5.10
CA PRO A 358 6.65 11.08 6.28
C PRO A 358 6.29 9.73 6.89
N PHE A 359 5.93 9.74 8.17
CA PHE A 359 5.46 8.54 8.83
C PHE A 359 4.10 8.11 8.26
N PRO A 360 3.84 6.80 8.05
CA PRO A 360 2.54 6.32 7.59
C PRO A 360 1.37 6.78 8.47
N GLU A 361 0.28 7.25 7.86
CA GLU A 361 -0.92 7.58 8.63
C GLU A 361 -1.62 6.32 9.15
N PHE A 362 -1.87 6.25 10.46
CA PHE A 362 -2.52 5.10 11.10
C PHE A 362 -4.02 4.98 10.81
N GLY A 363 -4.72 6.11 10.69
CA GLY A 363 -6.19 6.11 10.53
C GLY A 363 -6.68 5.23 9.37
N PRO A 364 -6.19 5.44 8.13
CA PRO A 364 -6.55 4.61 6.98
C PRO A 364 -6.18 3.12 7.13
N LEU A 365 -5.13 2.81 7.91
CA LEU A 365 -4.66 1.44 8.14
C LEU A 365 -5.59 0.69 9.10
N GLU A 366 -6.12 1.35 10.12
CA GLU A 366 -7.00 0.75 11.14
C GLU A 366 -8.41 0.42 10.65
N GLU A 367 -8.87 1.11 9.61
CA GLU A 367 -10.19 0.92 9.00
C GLU A 367 -10.26 -0.35 8.14
N ASN A 368 -9.12 -0.90 7.73
CA ASN A 368 -9.03 -1.98 6.74
C ASN A 368 -8.32 -3.22 7.31
N VAL A 369 -8.80 -3.74 8.43
CA VAL A 369 -8.23 -4.92 9.10
C VAL A 369 -9.13 -6.15 9.01
N ASP A 370 -8.51 -7.32 8.80
CA ASP A 370 -9.17 -8.63 8.85
C ASP A 370 -9.53 -9.02 10.30
N ARG A 371 -8.71 -8.58 11.26
CA ARG A 371 -8.88 -8.91 12.68
C ARG A 371 -8.47 -7.75 13.57
N ARG A 372 -9.21 -7.59 14.67
CA ARG A 372 -8.88 -6.66 15.75
C ARG A 372 -8.75 -7.43 17.06
N VAL A 373 -7.65 -7.20 17.78
CA VAL A 373 -7.39 -7.70 19.13
C VAL A 373 -7.28 -6.49 20.05
N ARG A 374 -7.91 -6.52 21.23
CA ARG A 374 -7.95 -5.38 22.17
C ARG A 374 -7.41 -5.75 23.54
N GLY A 375 -6.95 -4.74 24.28
CA GLY A 375 -6.68 -4.83 25.72
C GLY A 375 -5.20 -4.97 26.11
N GLY A 376 -4.27 -4.84 25.16
CA GLY A 376 -2.83 -4.92 25.40
C GLY A 376 -2.36 -6.28 25.94
N GLY A 377 -1.08 -6.35 26.29
CA GLY A 377 -0.50 -7.49 27.01
C GLY A 377 0.27 -8.47 26.14
N ARG A 378 0.45 -9.70 26.66
CA ARG A 378 1.21 -10.76 25.98
C ARG A 378 0.33 -11.45 24.95
N ILE A 379 0.83 -11.52 23.72
CA ILE A 379 0.25 -12.29 22.63
C ILE A 379 1.26 -13.37 22.21
N GLY A 380 0.83 -14.62 22.30
CA GLY A 380 1.45 -15.77 21.66
C GLY A 380 0.59 -16.29 20.52
N GLY A 381 1.07 -17.29 19.78
CA GLY A 381 0.32 -17.79 18.62
C GLY A 381 -1.00 -18.50 18.97
N GLY A 382 -1.20 -18.90 20.24
CA GLY A 382 -2.47 -19.47 20.72
C GLY A 382 -3.60 -18.44 20.79
N ASP A 383 -3.28 -17.16 20.97
CA ASP A 383 -4.25 -16.08 21.14
C ASP A 383 -4.99 -15.73 19.83
N PHE A 384 -4.47 -16.22 18.70
CA PHE A 384 -5.15 -16.13 17.42
C PHE A 384 -6.24 -17.21 17.25
N GLY A 385 -6.46 -18.11 18.23
CA GLY A 385 -7.61 -19.03 18.23
C GLY A 385 -7.54 -20.08 17.12
N CYS A 386 -6.34 -20.54 16.78
CA CYS A 386 -6.15 -21.52 15.73
C CYS A 386 -6.79 -22.87 16.10
N LEU A 387 -7.57 -23.45 15.18
CA LEU A 387 -8.33 -24.69 15.40
C LEU A 387 -7.46 -25.93 15.60
N ARG A 388 -6.18 -25.89 15.21
CA ARG A 388 -5.23 -27.00 15.34
C ARG A 388 -4.04 -26.57 16.19
N SER A 389 -3.58 -27.47 17.04
CA SER A 389 -2.43 -27.24 17.94
C SER A 389 -1.14 -26.93 17.19
N GLU A 390 -0.93 -27.54 16.02
CA GLU A 390 0.21 -27.30 15.12
C GLU A 390 0.25 -25.87 14.54
N MET A 391 -0.86 -25.13 14.61
CA MET A 391 -0.98 -23.75 14.13
C MET A 391 -0.96 -22.72 15.27
N GLN A 392 -0.82 -23.13 16.54
CA GLN A 392 -0.75 -22.22 17.70
C GLN A 392 0.48 -21.30 17.70
N GLY A 393 1.28 -21.28 16.64
CA GLY A 393 2.31 -20.28 16.39
C GLY A 393 1.95 -19.30 15.28
N ASP A 394 0.89 -19.52 14.49
CA ASP A 394 0.61 -18.78 13.26
C ASP A 394 -0.50 -17.73 13.45
N VAL A 395 -0.20 -16.46 13.12
CA VAL A 395 -1.18 -15.36 13.16
C VAL A 395 -2.35 -15.59 12.18
N ASN A 396 -2.15 -16.32 11.08
CA ASN A 396 -3.15 -16.51 10.02
C ASN A 396 -4.19 -17.62 10.31
N CYS A 397 -3.95 -18.55 11.24
CA CYS A 397 -4.88 -19.62 11.70
C CYS A 397 -5.75 -20.38 10.66
N SER A 398 -5.55 -20.23 9.34
CA SER A 398 -6.52 -20.65 8.33
C SER A 398 -6.33 -22.08 7.81
N GLY A 399 -5.46 -22.90 8.43
CA GLY A 399 -5.20 -24.27 7.96
C GLY A 399 -4.41 -24.36 6.66
N VAL A 400 -3.88 -23.24 6.16
CA VAL A 400 -3.15 -23.15 4.89
C VAL A 400 -1.65 -23.14 5.19
N PRO A 401 -0.81 -23.92 4.49
CA PRO A 401 0.63 -23.97 4.75
C PRO A 401 1.27 -22.58 4.60
N ALA A 402 2.34 -22.31 5.36
CA ALA A 402 2.97 -21.00 5.53
C ALA A 402 3.41 -20.29 4.23
N ASN A 403 3.51 -21.02 3.12
CA ASN A 403 3.85 -20.51 1.79
C ASN A 403 2.62 -20.17 0.91
N ALA A 404 1.40 -20.40 1.41
CA ALA A 404 0.15 -20.21 0.69
C ALA A 404 -0.90 -19.44 1.50
N SER A 405 -0.59 -18.97 2.72
CA SER A 405 -1.55 -18.21 3.51
C SER A 405 -1.88 -16.85 2.89
N ARG A 406 -3.15 -16.46 3.01
CA ARG A 406 -3.60 -15.12 2.61
C ARG A 406 -2.89 -14.11 3.52
N PRO A 407 -2.32 -13.01 2.98
CA PRO A 407 -1.88 -11.92 3.83
C PRO A 407 -3.09 -11.38 4.60
N ILE A 408 -2.99 -11.32 5.93
CA ILE A 408 -4.03 -10.74 6.78
C ILE A 408 -3.57 -9.43 7.39
N ALA A 409 -4.49 -8.47 7.53
CA ALA A 409 -4.29 -7.25 8.29
C ALA A 409 -4.81 -7.45 9.72
N VAL A 410 -3.91 -7.45 10.70
CA VAL A 410 -4.25 -7.56 12.12
C VAL A 410 -3.98 -6.24 12.80
N LEU A 411 -4.99 -5.73 13.51
CA LEU A 411 -4.83 -4.60 14.40
C LEU A 411 -4.79 -5.07 15.86
N LEU A 412 -3.72 -4.69 16.54
CA LEU A 412 -3.59 -4.76 17.99
C LEU A 412 -3.91 -3.37 18.54
N ASP A 413 -5.03 -3.26 19.23
CA ASP A 413 -5.73 -2.02 19.55
C ASP A 413 -5.76 -1.80 21.07
N ASP A 414 -5.77 -0.54 21.51
CA ASP A 414 -5.87 -0.17 22.92
C ASP A 414 -4.76 -0.75 23.83
N GLY A 415 -3.47 -0.61 23.47
CA GLY A 415 -2.39 -0.84 24.44
C GLY A 415 -1.02 -1.23 23.87
N ALA A 416 -0.07 -1.41 24.79
CA ALA A 416 1.25 -1.97 24.49
C ALA A 416 1.18 -3.50 24.43
N TYR A 417 1.87 -4.08 23.44
CA TYR A 417 1.84 -5.51 23.17
C TYR A 417 3.22 -6.14 23.28
N ILE A 418 3.26 -7.33 23.88
CA ILE A 418 4.45 -8.17 23.91
C ILE A 418 4.16 -9.40 23.05
N LEU A 419 4.80 -9.50 21.89
CA LEU A 419 4.82 -10.71 21.08
C LEU A 419 5.86 -11.66 21.68
N ASP A 420 5.40 -12.77 22.24
CA ASP A 420 6.24 -13.69 23.02
C ASP A 420 6.06 -15.15 22.57
N GLY A 421 7.05 -15.98 22.89
CA GLY A 421 7.09 -17.40 22.52
C GLY A 421 7.51 -17.66 21.07
N THR A 422 7.02 -18.77 20.50
CA THR A 422 7.24 -19.12 19.08
C THR A 422 6.07 -18.57 18.25
N LEU A 423 6.20 -17.33 17.78
CA LEU A 423 5.19 -16.65 16.96
C LEU A 423 5.70 -16.52 15.52
N ARG A 424 4.85 -16.86 14.56
CA ARG A 424 5.07 -16.78 13.12
C ARG A 424 3.89 -16.08 12.48
N GLY A 425 4.11 -15.10 11.61
CA GLY A 425 2.99 -14.35 11.03
C GLY A 425 3.31 -13.80 9.66
N HIS A 426 2.29 -13.71 8.80
CA HIS A 426 2.39 -13.12 7.47
C HIS A 426 1.32 -12.04 7.29
N GLY A 427 1.61 -10.99 6.51
CA GLY A 427 0.65 -9.95 6.18
C GLY A 427 1.00 -8.59 6.77
N THR A 428 -0.01 -7.84 7.23
CA THR A 428 0.16 -6.51 7.84
C THR A 428 -0.20 -6.59 9.31
N LEU A 429 0.74 -6.27 10.19
CA LEU A 429 0.50 -6.12 11.63
C LEU A 429 0.50 -4.63 11.95
N ILE A 430 -0.62 -4.12 12.43
CA ILE A 430 -0.78 -2.74 12.90
C ILE A 430 -0.91 -2.78 14.41
N VAL A 431 -0.15 -1.95 15.10
CA VAL A 431 -0.17 -1.84 16.57
C VAL A 431 -0.47 -0.40 16.94
N ASP A 432 -1.64 -0.16 17.52
CA ASP A 432 -1.99 1.12 18.13
C ASP A 432 -1.35 1.22 19.53
N GLY A 433 -0.03 1.38 19.53
CA GLY A 433 0.81 1.42 20.72
C GLY A 433 2.25 0.98 20.43
N ALA A 434 2.99 0.67 21.49
CA ALA A 434 4.31 0.06 21.40
C ALA A 434 4.21 -1.47 21.25
N VAL A 435 5.16 -2.06 20.53
CA VAL A 435 5.32 -3.52 20.43
C VAL A 435 6.71 -3.96 20.85
N ILE A 436 6.76 -4.98 21.70
CA ILE A 436 7.99 -5.67 22.09
C ILE A 436 7.91 -7.09 21.53
N ALA A 437 8.79 -7.45 20.62
CA ALA A 437 8.93 -8.82 20.16
C ALA A 437 10.09 -9.48 20.91
N SER A 438 9.77 -10.44 21.78
CA SER A 438 10.75 -11.18 22.58
C SER A 438 10.64 -12.68 22.28
N GLY A 439 11.77 -13.36 22.08
CA GLY A 439 11.79 -14.82 21.84
C GLY A 439 11.95 -15.20 20.37
N GLU A 440 11.32 -16.30 19.93
CA GLU A 440 11.39 -16.81 18.53
C GLU A 440 10.20 -16.27 17.72
N VAL A 441 10.20 -14.94 17.51
CA VAL A 441 9.19 -14.26 16.69
C VAL A 441 9.69 -14.16 15.26
N ALA A 442 8.90 -14.59 14.27
CA ALA A 442 9.18 -14.38 12.86
C ALA A 442 7.97 -13.77 12.17
N TYR A 443 8.11 -12.58 11.60
CA TYR A 443 7.03 -11.89 10.91
C TYR A 443 7.43 -11.51 9.50
N TRP A 444 6.55 -11.74 8.54
CA TRP A 444 6.78 -11.43 7.13
C TRP A 444 5.68 -10.56 6.53
N GLY A 445 6.04 -9.43 5.94
CA GLY A 445 5.12 -8.46 5.37
C GLY A 445 5.36 -7.08 5.98
N ALA A 446 4.32 -6.40 6.44
CA ALA A 446 4.43 -5.08 7.03
C ALA A 446 4.15 -5.12 8.55
N VAL A 447 5.01 -4.51 9.35
CA VAL A 447 4.76 -4.26 10.78
C VAL A 447 4.78 -2.76 11.01
N VAL A 448 3.67 -2.20 11.50
CA VAL A 448 3.49 -0.77 11.73
C VAL A 448 3.06 -0.58 13.19
N ALA A 449 3.84 0.16 13.98
CA ALA A 449 3.53 0.47 15.37
C ALA A 449 3.50 1.99 15.59
N ARG A 450 2.45 2.49 16.26
CA ARG A 450 2.24 3.93 16.49
C ARG A 450 3.27 4.55 17.41
N GLU A 451 3.76 3.78 18.38
CA GLU A 451 4.83 4.21 19.26
C GLU A 451 6.15 3.54 18.86
N GLY A 452 6.80 2.77 19.74
CA GLY A 452 8.06 2.10 19.44
C GLY A 452 7.91 0.63 19.01
N ILE A 453 8.97 0.12 18.38
CA ILE A 453 9.17 -1.31 18.16
C ILE A 453 10.47 -1.70 18.85
N THR A 454 10.41 -2.67 19.76
CA THR A 454 11.60 -3.27 20.39
C THR A 454 11.71 -4.73 19.98
N LEU A 455 12.83 -5.12 19.38
CA LEU A 455 13.12 -6.49 18.98
C LEU A 455 14.23 -7.08 19.84
N GLU A 456 13.93 -8.17 20.55
CA GLU A 456 14.83 -8.80 21.51
C GLU A 456 14.85 -10.32 21.35
N GLY A 457 15.99 -10.94 21.69
CA GLY A 457 16.15 -12.39 21.56
C GLY A 457 16.43 -12.82 20.12
N GLN A 458 15.50 -13.54 19.49
CA GLN A 458 15.63 -14.06 18.11
C GLN A 458 14.52 -13.54 17.18
N ALA A 459 14.00 -12.34 17.44
CA ALA A 459 12.92 -11.76 16.64
C ALA A 459 13.40 -11.41 15.22
N ARG A 460 12.62 -11.79 14.20
CA ARG A 460 12.94 -11.61 12.77
C ARG A 460 11.78 -10.97 12.05
N PHE A 461 11.92 -9.72 11.63
CA PHE A 461 10.93 -9.06 10.79
C PHE A 461 11.45 -8.93 9.36
N ALA A 462 10.66 -9.37 8.39
CA ALA A 462 11.03 -9.34 6.98
C ALA A 462 9.95 -8.63 6.15
N GLY A 463 10.33 -7.61 5.39
CA GLY A 463 9.44 -6.71 4.66
C GLY A 463 9.47 -5.31 5.26
N THR A 464 8.32 -4.63 5.32
CA THR A 464 8.27 -3.24 5.78
C THR A 464 8.17 -3.15 7.30
N VAL A 465 8.97 -2.29 7.92
CA VAL A 465 8.88 -2.02 9.38
C VAL A 465 8.74 -0.52 9.59
N ALA A 466 7.68 -0.11 10.29
CA ALA A 466 7.37 1.27 10.58
C ALA A 466 7.13 1.49 12.08
N ALA A 467 7.91 2.34 12.75
CA ALA A 467 7.74 2.69 14.16
C ALA A 467 7.60 4.21 14.37
N GLY A 468 6.50 4.70 14.92
CA GLY A 468 6.29 6.15 15.10
C GLY A 468 7.33 6.80 16.03
N GLY A 469 7.90 6.02 16.95
CA GLY A 469 8.97 6.38 17.86
C GLY A 469 10.27 5.62 17.59
N LEU A 470 10.83 5.00 18.63
CA LEU A 470 12.10 4.28 18.55
C LEU A 470 11.89 2.87 17.97
N LEU A 471 12.68 2.51 16.95
CA LEU A 471 12.97 1.14 16.58
C LEU A 471 14.27 0.71 17.26
N TRP A 472 14.18 -0.22 18.22
CA TRP A 472 15.33 -0.75 18.94
C TRP A 472 15.52 -2.23 18.63
N VAL A 473 16.63 -2.58 17.96
CA VAL A 473 16.96 -3.94 17.56
C VAL A 473 18.15 -4.44 18.36
N ARG A 474 17.96 -5.49 19.17
CA ARG A 474 19.01 -6.04 20.03
C ARG A 474 19.05 -7.57 20.09
N GLY A 475 20.14 -8.11 20.62
CA GLY A 475 20.37 -9.56 20.71
C GLY A 475 20.63 -10.17 19.33
N THR A 476 20.06 -11.33 19.03
CA THR A 476 20.19 -11.96 17.70
C THR A 476 19.05 -11.59 16.74
N SER A 477 18.37 -10.48 17.03
CA SER A 477 17.20 -10.04 16.26
C SER A 477 17.59 -9.41 14.94
N THR A 478 16.79 -9.62 13.91
CA THR A 478 17.06 -9.14 12.56
C THR A 478 15.86 -8.46 11.90
N VAL A 479 16.12 -7.37 11.19
CA VAL A 479 15.16 -6.73 10.29
C VAL A 479 15.68 -6.83 8.85
N THR A 480 14.86 -7.36 7.95
CA THR A 480 15.20 -7.53 6.53
C THR A 480 14.13 -6.85 5.69
N ALA A 481 14.34 -5.59 5.33
CA ALA A 481 13.46 -4.87 4.42
C ALA A 481 13.76 -5.27 2.97
N GLY A 482 13.11 -6.34 2.51
CA GLY A 482 13.35 -6.88 1.17
C GLY A 482 12.58 -8.14 0.88
N ARG A 483 12.56 -8.49 -0.42
CA ARG A 483 11.85 -9.65 -0.96
C ARG A 483 12.50 -10.95 -0.49
N VAL A 484 11.97 -11.56 0.57
CA VAL A 484 12.35 -12.93 0.92
C VAL A 484 11.79 -13.87 -0.19
N PRO A 485 12.65 -14.59 -0.95
CA PRO A 485 12.23 -15.31 -2.16
C PRO A 485 11.14 -16.37 -1.96
N SER A 486 10.91 -16.79 -0.71
CA SER A 486 10.00 -17.85 -0.32
C SER A 486 8.74 -17.36 0.40
N VAL A 487 8.52 -16.04 0.49
CA VAL A 487 7.44 -15.49 1.30
C VAL A 487 6.52 -14.63 0.43
N PRO A 488 5.20 -14.93 0.40
CA PRO A 488 4.22 -14.09 -0.26
C PRO A 488 4.24 -12.71 0.41
N VAL A 489 4.94 -11.75 -0.20
CA VAL A 489 4.88 -10.35 0.20
C VAL A 489 3.41 -9.96 0.06
N GLY A 490 2.78 -9.56 1.16
CA GLY A 490 1.36 -9.23 1.21
C GLY A 490 1.03 -8.14 0.20
N ARG A 491 0.54 -8.55 -0.97
CA ARG A 491 0.09 -7.67 -2.03
C ARG A 491 -1.26 -7.11 -1.57
N ALA A 492 -1.30 -5.79 -1.36
CA ALA A 492 -2.49 -4.94 -1.44
C ALA A 492 -3.76 -5.43 -0.71
N ALA A 493 -4.16 -4.72 0.36
CA ALA A 493 -5.43 -4.93 1.05
C ALA A 493 -6.62 -4.85 0.07
N VAL A 494 -7.41 -5.92 0.02
CA VAL A 494 -8.64 -6.03 -0.77
C VAL A 494 -9.82 -5.66 0.12
N THR A 495 -10.39 -4.48 -0.05
CA THR A 495 -11.61 -4.08 0.65
C THR A 495 -12.83 -4.24 -0.25
N THR A 496 -13.88 -4.88 0.25
CA THR A 496 -15.13 -5.10 -0.47
C THR A 496 -16.08 -3.92 -0.23
N ARG A 497 -16.36 -3.12 -1.26
CA ARG A 497 -17.58 -2.30 -1.31
C ARG A 497 -18.46 -2.79 -2.45
N SER A 498 -19.52 -3.51 -2.11
CA SER A 498 -20.49 -4.04 -3.07
C SER A 498 -21.75 -3.19 -3.12
N TRP A 499 -21.93 -2.25 -4.06
CA TRP A 499 -23.27 -1.84 -4.57
C TRP A 499 -23.18 -1.10 -5.92
N TRP A 500 -23.89 -1.57 -6.96
CA TRP A 500 -24.96 -0.83 -7.68
C TRP A 500 -25.51 -1.69 -8.83
N GLU A 501 -26.84 -1.75 -8.96
CA GLU A 501 -27.55 -2.31 -10.12
C GLU A 501 -28.39 -1.20 -10.76
N ARG A 502 -28.38 -1.16 -12.09
CA ARG A 502 -29.44 -0.58 -12.92
C ARG A 502 -30.10 -1.70 -13.70
#